data_AF-A0A523GWE1-F1
#
_entry.id   AF-A0A523GWE1-F1
#
_cell.length_a   1.000
_cell.length_b   1.000
_cell.length_c   1.000
_cell.angle_alpha   90.00
_cell.angle_beta   90.00
_cell.angle_gamma   90.00
#
_symmetry.space_group_name_H-M   'P 1'
#
loop_
_entity.id
_entity.type
_entity.pdbx_description
1 polymer ?
#
loop_
_entity_poly.entity_id
_entity_poly.type
_entity_poly.pdbx_seq_one_letter_code
_entity_poly.pdbx_strand_id
1 'polypeptide(L)'
;MTPAIHLQEAKMILSERMPVAALVLTATLISVPASAQDSSPGVGDSLYVPGEYQIYTGDGQLATMEDIASAMNSAQVVFIGETHDDPTGHMLELFILQAAFDVAGSTRSTALSMEFFQNDVQNIVNEYLNGIITEKAFLADTRPWTRYKTDYRPSFEFARENGIPVIAANAPRRYTNRVSRLGRDSLEELDVRARQSLPPLPYGEPSKAYRDQWVHTMMSVMEQESMKCGMPIEKEPAAQSPANYAPAVAPPAGNHGNMGNILHS
;
A
#
# COMPACT_ATOMS: atom_id res chain seq x y z
N MET A 1 56.05 69.49 7.59
CA MET A 1 56.92 68.45 7.02
C MET A 1 56.15 67.77 5.90
N THR A 2 56.46 68.10 4.64
CA THR A 2 56.20 67.27 3.43
C THR A 2 57.20 66.08 3.45
N PRO A 3 57.05 64.98 2.66
CA PRO A 3 56.40 64.92 1.34
C PRO A 3 55.55 63.66 1.02
N ALA A 4 54.77 63.71 -0.08
CA ALA A 4 54.89 62.93 -1.34
C ALA A 4 53.99 61.67 -1.39
N ILE A 5 52.93 61.64 -2.20
CA ILE A 5 52.86 61.42 -3.67
C ILE A 5 53.23 59.97 -4.06
N HIS A 6 52.26 59.19 -4.56
CA HIS A 6 52.24 58.78 -5.98
C HIS A 6 50.89 58.16 -6.40
N LEU A 7 50.28 58.76 -7.44
CA LEU A 7 49.32 58.13 -8.35
C LEU A 7 50.04 57.03 -9.16
N GLN A 8 49.32 56.00 -9.57
CA GLN A 8 49.36 55.63 -10.99
C GLN A 8 48.05 55.02 -11.47
N GLU A 9 47.57 55.61 -12.57
CA GLU A 9 46.38 55.25 -13.32
C GLU A 9 46.57 54.00 -14.20
N ALA A 10 45.43 53.58 -14.76
CA ALA A 10 45.26 53.02 -16.11
C ALA A 10 45.37 51.49 -16.27
N LYS A 11 44.24 50.84 -16.58
CA LYS A 11 43.76 50.72 -17.98
C LYS A 11 42.39 50.05 -18.05
N MET A 12 41.45 50.72 -18.71
CA MET A 12 40.36 50.05 -19.42
C MET A 12 40.95 49.07 -20.44
N ILE A 13 40.43 47.84 -20.47
CA ILE A 13 40.18 47.13 -21.74
C ILE A 13 38.73 46.65 -21.69
N LEU A 14 37.95 47.28 -22.55
CA LEU A 14 36.62 46.90 -23.00
C LEU A 14 36.74 45.70 -23.97
N SER A 15 35.63 45.01 -24.19
CA SER A 15 35.38 44.03 -25.28
C SER A 15 35.79 42.59 -24.91
N GLU A 16 34.95 41.56 -24.99
CA GLU A 16 33.98 41.26 -26.05
C GLU A 16 32.74 40.49 -25.55
N ARG A 17 31.72 40.52 -26.41
CA ARG A 17 30.37 40.01 -26.26
C ARG A 17 30.29 38.48 -26.43
N MET A 18 29.30 37.90 -25.73
CA MET A 18 28.47 36.74 -26.09
C MET A 18 29.08 35.31 -26.01
N PRO A 19 28.25 34.24 -25.91
CA PRO A 19 26.80 34.19 -25.79
C PRO A 19 26.29 33.45 -24.54
N VAL A 20 25.04 33.77 -24.19
CA VAL A 20 24.15 32.97 -23.34
C VAL A 20 24.05 31.56 -23.94
N ALA A 21 24.66 30.58 -23.27
CA ALA A 21 24.42 29.18 -23.57
C ALA A 21 23.02 28.83 -23.05
N ALA A 22 22.04 28.88 -23.97
CA ALA A 22 20.75 28.25 -23.78
C ALA A 22 20.96 26.75 -23.55
N LEU A 23 20.85 26.32 -22.30
CA LEU A 23 20.82 24.91 -21.94
C LEU A 23 19.45 24.36 -22.37
N VAL A 24 19.36 23.93 -23.63
CA VAL A 24 18.22 23.14 -24.12
C VAL A 24 18.34 21.76 -23.51
N LEU A 25 17.60 21.51 -22.43
CA LEU A 25 17.42 20.19 -21.86
C LEU A 25 16.48 19.40 -22.79
N THR A 26 17.01 18.75 -23.83
CA THR A 26 16.25 17.75 -24.57
C THR A 26 16.09 16.52 -23.69
N ALA A 27 14.97 16.43 -22.99
CA ALA A 27 14.48 15.18 -22.42
C ALA A 27 14.00 14.29 -23.57
N THR A 28 14.87 13.39 -24.04
CA THR A 28 14.44 12.23 -24.83
C THR A 28 13.71 11.29 -23.89
N LEU A 29 12.39 11.46 -23.81
CA LEU A 29 11.49 10.44 -23.28
C LEU A 29 11.55 9.23 -24.21
N ILE A 30 12.42 8.28 -23.90
CA ILE A 30 12.22 6.91 -24.34
C ILE A 30 11.07 6.39 -23.49
N SER A 31 9.85 6.56 -23.98
CA SER A 31 8.69 5.83 -23.47
C SER A 31 8.95 4.35 -23.70
N VAL A 32 9.51 3.68 -22.69
CA VAL A 32 9.33 2.24 -22.57
C VAL A 32 7.83 2.06 -22.32
N PRO A 33 7.10 1.34 -23.18
CA PRO A 33 5.71 1.04 -22.86
C PRO A 33 5.72 0.23 -21.57
N ALA A 34 5.01 0.72 -20.55
CA ALA A 34 4.69 -0.02 -19.34
C ALA A 34 3.66 -1.13 -19.65
N SER A 35 3.93 -1.93 -20.68
CA SER A 35 3.13 -3.07 -21.10
C SER A 35 3.87 -4.34 -20.67
N ALA A 36 4.01 -4.55 -19.36
CA ALA A 36 4.47 -5.80 -18.77
C ALA A 36 4.19 -5.84 -17.26
N GLN A 37 2.93 -5.62 -16.88
CA GLN A 37 2.30 -5.88 -15.57
C GLN A 37 0.90 -5.30 -15.75
N ASP A 38 -0.13 -6.05 -16.10
CA ASP A 38 -0.70 -7.11 -15.29
C ASP A 38 -1.65 -7.96 -16.16
N SER A 39 -1.73 -9.24 -15.86
CA SER A 39 -2.51 -10.21 -16.63
C SER A 39 -3.94 -10.28 -16.11
N SER A 40 -4.67 -9.17 -16.08
CA SER A 40 -6.13 -9.20 -15.86
C SER A 40 -6.87 -8.94 -17.17
N PRO A 41 -7.79 -9.82 -17.58
CA PRO A 41 -8.53 -9.65 -18.83
C PRO A 41 -9.47 -8.44 -18.71
N GLY A 42 -9.15 -7.38 -19.46
CA GLY A 42 -10.08 -6.37 -19.94
C GLY A 42 -10.84 -5.56 -18.89
N VAL A 43 -10.31 -4.40 -18.52
CA VAL A 43 -11.12 -3.35 -17.86
C VAL A 43 -11.06 -2.10 -18.73
N GLY A 44 -11.96 -2.05 -19.72
CA GLY A 44 -12.46 -0.76 -20.18
C GLY A 44 -13.28 -0.12 -19.06
N ASP A 45 -13.51 1.19 -19.14
CA ASP A 45 -14.33 2.01 -18.22
C ASP A 45 -15.83 1.60 -18.18
N SER A 46 -16.14 0.30 -18.25
CA SER A 46 -17.49 -0.22 -18.10
C SER A 46 -17.86 -0.15 -16.62
N LEU A 47 -18.85 0.69 -16.32
CA LEU A 47 -19.50 0.75 -15.01
C LEU A 47 -20.06 -0.64 -14.70
N TYR A 48 -19.40 -1.35 -13.78
CA TYR A 48 -19.86 -2.64 -13.31
C TYR A 48 -21.11 -2.38 -12.45
N VAL A 49 -22.26 -2.94 -12.87
CA VAL A 49 -23.55 -2.71 -12.21
C VAL A 49 -23.67 -3.63 -11.01
N PRO A 50 -23.96 -3.12 -9.79
CA PRO A 50 -24.20 -3.96 -8.63
C PRO A 50 -25.33 -4.96 -8.87
N GLY A 51 -25.15 -6.19 -8.40
CA GLY A 51 -26.15 -7.24 -8.47
C GLY A 51 -27.12 -7.24 -7.28
N GLU A 52 -28.01 -8.23 -7.26
CA GLU A 52 -28.80 -8.54 -6.06
C GLU A 52 -27.91 -9.16 -4.98
N TYR A 53 -28.22 -8.88 -3.71
CA TYR A 53 -27.51 -9.44 -2.57
C TYR A 53 -28.50 -9.94 -1.50
N GLN A 54 -28.00 -10.84 -0.65
CA GLN A 54 -28.70 -11.31 0.55
C GLN A 54 -27.70 -11.30 1.70
N ILE A 55 -28.15 -10.87 2.88
CA ILE A 55 -27.32 -10.80 4.07
C ILE A 55 -27.70 -11.98 4.97
N TYR A 56 -26.67 -12.63 5.50
CA TYR A 56 -26.81 -13.74 6.43
C TYR A 56 -25.94 -13.51 7.66
N THR A 57 -26.41 -13.98 8.81
CA THR A 57 -25.61 -14.11 10.04
C THR A 57 -24.60 -15.26 9.92
N GLY A 58 -23.65 -15.33 10.84
CA GLY A 58 -22.63 -16.40 10.85
C GLY A 58 -23.17 -17.82 11.03
N ASP A 59 -24.39 -17.96 11.55
CA ASP A 59 -25.14 -19.22 11.66
C ASP A 59 -26.13 -19.45 10.49
N GLY A 60 -26.07 -18.60 9.45
CA GLY A 60 -26.81 -18.76 8.20
C GLY A 60 -28.28 -18.31 8.25
N GLN A 61 -28.68 -17.51 9.23
CA GLN A 61 -30.02 -16.91 9.25
C GLN A 61 -30.05 -15.66 8.40
N LEU A 62 -31.19 -15.39 7.75
CA LEU A 62 -31.38 -14.14 7.00
C LEU A 62 -31.29 -12.94 7.93
N ALA A 63 -30.61 -11.90 7.47
CA ALA A 63 -30.42 -10.64 8.16
C ALA A 63 -30.60 -9.46 7.21
N THR A 64 -30.60 -8.24 7.76
CA THR A 64 -30.70 -7.00 6.99
C THR A 64 -29.51 -6.07 7.21
N MET A 65 -29.45 -4.97 6.46
CA MET A 65 -28.43 -3.94 6.66
C MET A 65 -28.58 -3.27 8.04
N GLU A 66 -29.82 -3.14 8.53
CA GLU A 66 -30.11 -2.63 9.87
C GLU A 66 -29.57 -3.55 10.96
N ASP A 67 -29.59 -4.87 10.75
CA ASP A 67 -28.99 -5.82 11.69
C ASP A 67 -27.46 -5.64 11.78
N ILE A 68 -26.79 -5.42 10.63
CA ILE A 68 -25.36 -5.07 10.59
C ILE A 68 -25.14 -3.75 11.35
N ALA A 69 -25.90 -2.71 11.04
CA ALA A 69 -25.79 -1.40 11.69
C ALA A 69 -25.94 -1.48 13.21
N SER A 70 -26.91 -2.26 13.69
CA SER A 70 -27.14 -2.51 15.11
C SER A 70 -25.96 -3.23 15.76
N ALA A 71 -25.43 -4.28 15.11
CA ALA A 71 -24.28 -5.01 15.61
C ALA A 71 -23.02 -4.13 15.72
N MET A 72 -22.79 -3.24 14.74
CA MET A 72 -21.67 -2.30 14.72
C MET A 72 -21.66 -1.33 15.90
N ASN A 73 -22.82 -1.01 16.49
CA ASN A 73 -22.90 -0.11 17.64
C ASN A 73 -22.10 -0.62 18.86
N SER A 74 -22.03 -1.93 19.02
CA SER A 74 -21.28 -2.58 20.09
C SER A 74 -19.80 -2.82 19.77
N ALA A 75 -19.37 -2.56 18.52
CA ALA A 75 -18.03 -2.84 18.03
C ALA A 75 -17.18 -1.55 17.91
N GLN A 76 -15.92 -1.66 18.34
CA GLN A 76 -14.92 -0.60 18.14
C GLN A 76 -14.26 -0.70 16.76
N VAL A 77 -14.11 -1.92 16.24
CA VAL A 77 -13.49 -2.23 14.95
C VAL A 77 -14.38 -3.22 14.21
N VAL A 78 -14.63 -2.94 12.94
CA VAL A 78 -15.40 -3.80 12.02
C VAL A 78 -14.48 -4.16 10.88
N PHE A 79 -14.28 -5.46 10.65
CA PHE A 79 -13.52 -5.96 9.50
C PHE A 79 -14.50 -6.32 8.40
N ILE A 80 -14.23 -5.85 7.19
CA ILE A 80 -14.98 -6.21 5.99
C ILE A 80 -14.02 -7.03 5.13
N GLY A 81 -14.36 -8.29 4.91
CA GLY A 81 -13.67 -9.13 3.94
C GLY A 81 -14.31 -8.95 2.58
N GLU A 82 -13.50 -8.81 1.54
CA GLU A 82 -13.93 -8.58 0.17
C GLU A 82 -13.38 -9.68 -0.76
N THR A 83 -14.00 -9.81 -1.94
CA THR A 83 -13.38 -10.45 -3.11
C THR A 83 -13.04 -9.33 -4.07
N HIS A 84 -11.81 -9.25 -4.57
CA HIS A 84 -11.47 -8.20 -5.52
C HIS A 84 -12.29 -8.39 -6.80
N ASP A 85 -12.61 -7.27 -7.46
CA ASP A 85 -13.39 -7.22 -8.68
C ASP A 85 -14.89 -7.60 -8.52
N ASP A 86 -15.44 -7.62 -7.30
CA ASP A 86 -16.88 -7.74 -7.03
C ASP A 86 -17.55 -6.36 -6.84
N PRO A 87 -18.30 -5.84 -7.84
CA PRO A 87 -18.98 -4.55 -7.69
C PRO A 87 -20.01 -4.53 -6.56
N THR A 88 -20.59 -5.68 -6.21
CA THR A 88 -21.71 -5.79 -5.29
C THR A 88 -21.14 -5.73 -3.90
N GLY A 89 -20.04 -6.45 -3.65
CA GLY A 89 -19.18 -6.29 -2.47
C GLY A 89 -18.76 -4.83 -2.26
N HIS A 90 -18.16 -4.18 -3.26
CA HIS A 90 -17.72 -2.79 -3.12
C HIS A 90 -18.86 -1.78 -2.88
N MET A 91 -20.02 -2.03 -3.49
CA MET A 91 -21.22 -1.24 -3.20
C MET A 91 -21.72 -1.47 -1.76
N LEU A 92 -21.70 -2.72 -1.28
CA LEU A 92 -22.07 -3.05 0.09
C LEU A 92 -21.10 -2.47 1.12
N GLU A 93 -19.79 -2.41 0.83
CA GLU A 93 -18.80 -1.73 1.66
C GLU A 93 -19.16 -0.25 1.86
N LEU A 94 -19.58 0.44 0.80
CA LEU A 94 -20.06 1.82 0.90
C LEU A 94 -21.30 1.92 1.79
N PHE A 95 -22.27 1.00 1.64
CA PHE A 95 -23.48 1.00 2.46
C PHE A 95 -23.18 0.71 3.94
N ILE A 96 -22.25 -0.19 4.21
CA ILE A 96 -21.80 -0.49 5.58
C ILE A 96 -21.10 0.73 6.17
N LEU A 97 -20.25 1.43 5.40
CA LEU A 97 -19.61 2.67 5.85
C LEU A 97 -20.63 3.77 6.15
N GLN A 98 -21.64 3.93 5.30
CA GLN A 98 -22.75 4.87 5.52
C GLN A 98 -23.52 4.52 6.80
N ALA A 99 -23.91 3.26 6.96
CA ALA A 99 -24.59 2.79 8.18
C ALA A 99 -23.73 2.99 9.44
N ALA A 100 -22.42 2.75 9.35
CA ALA A 100 -21.49 2.97 10.46
C ALA A 100 -21.37 4.46 10.82
N PHE A 101 -21.37 5.34 9.82
CA PHE A 101 -21.37 6.79 10.01
C PHE A 101 -22.68 7.28 10.64
N ASP A 102 -23.82 6.78 10.18
CA ASP A 102 -25.14 7.17 10.68
C ASP A 102 -25.37 6.71 12.14
N VAL A 103 -25.02 5.46 12.45
CA VAL A 103 -25.14 4.91 13.82
C VAL A 103 -24.16 5.60 14.77
N ALA A 104 -22.97 5.96 14.30
CA ALA A 104 -22.02 6.72 15.09
C ALA A 104 -22.56 8.10 15.51
N GLY A 105 -23.21 8.78 14.56
CA GLY A 105 -23.78 10.11 14.76
C GLY A 105 -22.78 11.08 15.39
N SER A 106 -23.24 11.86 16.37
CA SER A 106 -22.39 12.78 17.14
C SER A 106 -21.71 12.13 18.35
N THR A 107 -21.94 10.84 18.61
CA THR A 107 -21.52 10.17 19.85
C THR A 107 -20.15 9.51 19.75
N ARG A 108 -19.72 9.16 18.53
CA ARG A 108 -18.42 8.55 18.24
C ARG A 108 -17.91 9.01 16.88
N SER A 109 -16.59 9.03 16.73
CA SER A 109 -15.94 9.25 15.44
C SER A 109 -15.85 7.95 14.64
N THR A 110 -16.09 8.04 13.34
CA THR A 110 -15.84 6.95 12.38
C THR A 110 -14.54 7.24 11.63
N ALA A 111 -13.77 6.19 11.32
CA ALA A 111 -12.60 6.25 10.46
C ALA A 111 -12.62 5.05 9.50
N LEU A 112 -12.14 5.25 8.28
CA LEU A 112 -12.11 4.23 7.23
C LEU A 112 -10.66 3.75 7.04
N SER A 113 -10.40 2.47 7.30
CA SER A 113 -9.09 1.87 7.09
C SER A 113 -9.06 1.14 5.75
N MET A 114 -8.10 1.46 4.88
CA MET A 114 -8.04 0.95 3.51
C MET A 114 -6.72 0.21 3.24
N GLU A 115 -6.81 -1.07 2.88
CA GLU A 115 -5.65 -1.93 2.56
C GLU A 115 -4.96 -1.56 1.24
N PHE A 116 -5.67 -0.96 0.30
CA PHE A 116 -5.11 -0.62 -1.01
C PHE A 116 -4.11 0.55 -0.96
N PHE A 117 -4.11 1.35 0.12
CA PHE A 117 -3.13 2.41 0.33
C PHE A 117 -2.04 2.01 1.32
N GLN A 118 -0.79 2.29 0.94
CA GLN A 118 0.37 2.06 1.79
C GLN A 118 0.55 3.20 2.79
N ASN A 119 0.91 2.87 4.03
CA ASN A 119 1.00 3.84 5.11
C ASN A 119 1.99 5.00 4.84
N ASP A 120 3.02 4.75 4.02
CA ASP A 120 4.02 5.76 3.66
C ASP A 120 3.48 6.91 2.79
N VAL A 121 2.25 6.83 2.29
CA VAL A 121 1.57 7.90 1.55
C VAL A 121 0.42 8.55 2.34
N GLN A 122 0.32 8.30 3.65
CA GLN A 122 -0.76 8.84 4.49
C GLN A 122 -0.88 10.38 4.43
N ASN A 123 0.24 11.09 4.29
CA ASN A 123 0.22 12.55 4.15
C ASN A 123 -0.50 12.99 2.86
N ILE A 124 -0.28 12.29 1.75
CA ILE A 124 -0.91 12.58 0.45
C ILE A 124 -2.41 12.24 0.50
N VAL A 125 -2.77 11.14 1.17
CA VAL A 125 -4.18 10.79 1.46
C VAL A 125 -4.86 11.92 2.21
N ASN A 126 -4.23 12.44 3.27
CA ASN A 126 -4.77 13.55 4.05
C ASN A 126 -4.87 14.84 3.23
N GLU A 127 -3.88 15.15 2.40
CA GLU A 127 -3.92 16.33 1.51
C GLU A 127 -5.10 16.27 0.54
N TYR A 128 -5.39 15.09 -0.01
CA TYR A 128 -6.53 14.91 -0.90
C TYR A 128 -7.87 15.06 -0.18
N LEU A 129 -8.02 14.40 0.98
CA LEU A 129 -9.23 14.53 1.83
C LEU A 129 -9.51 15.98 2.24
N ASN A 130 -8.45 16.76 2.52
CA ASN A 130 -8.56 18.16 2.89
C ASN A 130 -8.70 19.12 1.68
N GLY A 131 -8.76 18.60 0.46
CA GLY A 131 -8.90 19.41 -0.76
C GLY A 131 -7.66 20.24 -1.12
N ILE A 132 -6.49 19.90 -0.58
CA ILE A 132 -5.22 20.59 -0.84
C ILE A 132 -4.69 20.23 -2.23
N ILE A 133 -4.86 18.97 -2.65
CA ILE A 133 -4.43 18.46 -3.96
C ILE A 133 -5.61 17.96 -4.77
N THR A 134 -5.46 17.96 -6.10
CA THR A 134 -6.44 17.38 -7.02
C THR A 134 -6.43 15.85 -6.96
N GLU A 135 -7.55 15.21 -7.31
CA GLU A 135 -7.64 13.75 -7.46
C GLU A 135 -6.56 13.22 -8.42
N LYS A 136 -6.27 13.94 -9.50
CA LYS A 136 -5.21 13.57 -10.44
C LYS A 136 -3.82 13.48 -9.78
N ALA A 137 -3.48 14.44 -8.92
CA ALA A 137 -2.21 14.44 -8.20
C ALA A 137 -2.19 13.33 -7.14
N PHE A 138 -3.29 13.18 -6.41
CA PHE A 138 -3.48 12.11 -5.45
C PHE A 138 -3.23 10.72 -6.06
N LEU A 139 -3.84 10.39 -7.19
CA LEU A 139 -3.67 9.10 -7.84
C LEU A 139 -2.24 8.89 -8.37
N ALA A 140 -1.57 9.95 -8.81
CA ALA A 140 -0.18 9.87 -9.27
C ALA A 140 0.78 9.50 -8.12
N ASP A 141 0.53 10.02 -6.92
CA ASP A 141 1.48 9.93 -5.80
C ASP A 141 1.16 8.80 -4.80
N THR A 142 -0.06 8.24 -4.82
CA THR A 142 -0.49 7.19 -3.86
C THR A 142 -0.40 5.75 -4.37
N ARG A 143 -0.13 5.54 -5.67
CA ARG A 143 -0.02 4.20 -6.27
C ARG A 143 -1.25 3.31 -5.98
N PRO A 144 -2.48 3.80 -6.23
CA PRO A 144 -3.69 3.02 -5.98
C PRO A 144 -3.76 1.80 -6.91
N TRP A 145 -4.64 0.86 -6.59
CA TRP A 145 -4.96 -0.25 -7.50
C TRP A 145 -5.65 0.25 -8.77
N THR A 146 -5.50 -0.52 -9.85
CA THR A 146 -5.98 -0.16 -11.21
C THR A 146 -7.45 0.25 -11.23
N ARG A 147 -8.28 -0.37 -10.39
CA ARG A 147 -9.73 -0.18 -10.35
C ARG A 147 -10.22 0.81 -9.28
N TYR A 148 -9.33 1.65 -8.75
CA TYR A 148 -9.70 2.71 -7.79
C TYR A 148 -10.98 3.46 -8.16
N LYS A 149 -11.10 3.89 -9.42
CA LYS A 149 -12.20 4.74 -9.87
C LYS A 149 -13.57 4.09 -9.73
N THR A 150 -13.67 2.78 -9.94
CA THR A 150 -14.94 2.04 -9.91
C THR A 150 -15.21 1.48 -8.54
N ASP A 151 -14.19 0.90 -7.91
CA ASP A 151 -14.38 0.01 -6.77
C ASP A 151 -14.26 0.78 -5.43
N TYR A 152 -13.30 1.71 -5.32
CA TYR A 152 -12.93 2.31 -4.04
C TYR A 152 -13.23 3.81 -3.93
N ARG A 153 -13.29 4.51 -5.07
CA ARG A 153 -13.56 5.96 -5.14
C ARG A 153 -14.88 6.35 -4.45
N PRO A 154 -16.00 5.61 -4.59
CA PRO A 154 -17.26 5.99 -3.91
C PRO A 154 -17.12 6.10 -2.39
N SER A 155 -16.49 5.11 -1.75
CA SER A 155 -16.21 5.12 -0.30
C SER A 155 -15.24 6.24 0.09
N PHE A 156 -14.25 6.52 -0.76
CA PHE A 156 -13.29 7.59 -0.55
C PHE A 156 -13.94 8.99 -0.63
N GLU A 157 -14.76 9.24 -1.63
CA GLU A 157 -15.48 10.51 -1.75
C GLU A 157 -16.52 10.68 -0.64
N PHE A 158 -17.24 9.60 -0.26
CA PHE A 158 -18.12 9.65 0.90
C PHE A 158 -17.36 10.04 2.18
N ALA A 159 -16.18 9.46 2.39
CA ALA A 159 -15.33 9.80 3.53
C ALA A 159 -14.89 11.27 3.49
N ARG A 160 -14.47 11.76 2.32
CA ARG A 160 -14.07 13.15 2.10
C ARG A 160 -15.21 14.13 2.36
N GLU A 161 -16.39 13.88 1.80
CA GLU A 161 -17.57 14.74 1.94
C GLU A 161 -18.06 14.85 3.39
N ASN A 162 -17.88 13.80 4.18
CA ASN A 162 -18.33 13.72 5.57
C ASN A 162 -17.21 13.94 6.60
N GLY A 163 -15.99 14.28 6.17
CA GLY A 163 -14.86 14.51 7.06
C GLY A 163 -14.40 13.26 7.82
N ILE A 164 -14.65 12.07 7.28
CA ILE A 164 -14.22 10.78 7.84
C ILE A 164 -12.72 10.62 7.54
N PRO A 165 -11.85 10.43 8.55
CA PRO A 165 -10.45 10.12 8.32
C PRO A 165 -10.29 8.80 7.55
N VAL A 166 -9.44 8.80 6.52
CA VAL A 166 -9.03 7.58 5.82
C VAL A 166 -7.61 7.20 6.22
N ILE A 167 -7.43 5.96 6.66
CA ILE A 167 -6.16 5.40 7.11
C ILE A 167 -5.61 4.49 6.01
N ALA A 168 -4.42 4.82 5.50
CA ALA A 168 -3.64 3.96 4.62
C ALA A 168 -3.02 2.82 5.44
N ALA A 169 -3.67 1.66 5.38
CA ALA A 169 -3.46 0.60 6.36
C ALA A 169 -2.29 -0.32 6.03
N ASN A 170 -1.88 -0.38 4.76
CA ASN A 170 -0.98 -1.42 4.29
C ASN A 170 0.49 -1.06 4.48
N ALA A 171 1.31 -2.09 4.72
CA ALA A 171 2.75 -1.91 4.83
C ALA A 171 3.34 -1.52 3.47
N PRO A 172 4.32 -0.60 3.42
CA PRO A 172 4.98 -0.26 2.17
C PRO A 172 5.62 -1.49 1.50
N ARG A 173 5.33 -1.73 0.20
CA ARG A 173 5.76 -2.96 -0.52
C ARG A 173 7.27 -3.17 -0.50
N ARG A 174 8.06 -2.09 -0.43
CA ARG A 174 9.52 -2.15 -0.29
C ARG A 174 9.96 -2.83 1.01
N TYR A 175 9.20 -2.69 2.09
CA TYR A 175 9.53 -3.28 3.39
C TYR A 175 8.97 -4.69 3.54
N THR A 176 7.81 -4.99 2.95
CA THR A 176 7.34 -6.38 2.86
C THR A 176 8.29 -7.24 2.01
N ASN A 177 8.79 -6.69 0.89
CA ASN A 177 9.86 -7.33 0.10
C ASN A 177 11.14 -7.56 0.92
N ARG A 178 11.54 -6.59 1.74
CA ARG A 178 12.72 -6.70 2.61
C ARG A 178 12.57 -7.86 3.60
N VAL A 179 11.42 -7.94 4.30
CA VAL A 179 11.13 -9.03 5.24
C VAL A 179 11.14 -10.39 4.53
N SER A 180 10.54 -10.47 3.34
CA SER A 180 10.53 -11.70 2.54
C SER A 180 11.95 -12.19 2.19
N ARG A 181 12.88 -11.28 1.92
CA ARG A 181 14.25 -11.61 1.51
C ARG A 181 15.23 -11.82 2.66
N LEU A 182 15.09 -11.04 3.73
CA LEU A 182 16.11 -10.91 4.79
C LEU A 182 15.59 -11.27 6.18
N GLY A 183 14.31 -11.61 6.32
CA GLY A 183 13.68 -11.87 7.62
C GLY A 183 13.22 -10.60 8.33
N ARG A 184 12.50 -10.81 9.44
CA ARG A 184 11.81 -9.76 10.20
C ARG A 184 12.77 -8.74 10.82
N ASP A 185 13.88 -9.23 11.36
CA ASP A 185 14.89 -8.44 12.06
C ASP A 185 15.58 -7.43 11.13
N SER A 186 15.53 -7.67 9.81
CA SER A 186 16.06 -6.73 8.82
C SER A 186 15.41 -5.34 8.88
N LEU A 187 14.21 -5.21 9.45
CA LEU A 187 13.54 -3.90 9.64
C LEU A 187 14.23 -3.02 10.68
N GLU A 188 15.04 -3.58 11.58
CA GLU A 188 15.77 -2.82 12.61
C GLU A 188 16.88 -1.95 12.01
N GLU A 189 17.40 -2.33 10.84
CA GLU A 189 18.42 -1.59 10.10
C GLU A 189 17.86 -0.35 9.37
N LEU A 190 16.53 -0.18 9.36
CA LEU A 190 15.89 0.97 8.72
C LEU A 190 16.09 2.25 9.55
N ASP A 191 16.25 3.37 8.86
CA ASP A 191 16.33 4.67 9.52
C ASP A 191 15.01 5.02 10.25
N VAL A 192 15.04 6.07 11.07
CA VAL A 192 13.90 6.48 11.89
C VAL A 192 12.69 6.86 11.03
N ARG A 193 12.89 7.51 9.87
CA ARG A 193 11.78 7.94 8.99
C ARG A 193 11.11 6.74 8.33
N ALA A 194 11.89 5.78 7.85
CA ALA A 194 11.38 4.55 7.28
C ALA A 194 10.50 3.78 8.28
N ARG A 195 10.94 3.71 9.54
CA ARG A 195 10.21 3.03 10.62
C ARG A 195 8.91 3.73 11.05
N GLN A 196 8.71 5.01 10.74
CA GLN A 196 7.45 5.71 11.05
C GLN A 196 6.24 5.14 10.29
N SER A 197 6.48 4.54 9.12
CA SER A 197 5.45 3.89 8.30
C SER A 197 5.21 2.41 8.64
N LEU A 198 5.82 1.93 9.73
CA LEU A 198 5.74 0.54 10.19
C LEU A 198 5.05 0.46 11.55
N PRO A 199 4.46 -0.70 11.90
CA PRO A 199 4.07 -0.94 13.28
C PRO A 199 5.29 -0.88 14.21
N PRO A 200 5.08 -0.66 15.52
CA PRO A 200 6.17 -0.72 16.51
C PRO A 200 6.97 -2.04 16.37
N LEU A 201 8.30 -1.91 16.32
CA LEU A 201 9.22 -3.02 16.21
C LEU A 201 9.78 -3.43 17.59
N PRO A 202 10.03 -4.72 17.84
CA PRO A 202 9.67 -5.86 16.97
C PRO A 202 8.15 -6.08 16.97
N TYR A 203 7.58 -6.41 15.81
CA TYR A 203 6.18 -6.78 15.73
C TYR A 203 6.01 -8.26 16.10
N GLY A 204 4.84 -8.63 16.65
CA GLY A 204 4.57 -9.98 17.16
C GLY A 204 4.39 -11.03 16.06
N GLU A 205 4.59 -12.30 16.40
CA GLU A 205 4.24 -13.43 15.53
C GLU A 205 2.71 -13.48 15.32
N PRO A 206 2.22 -13.88 14.13
CA PRO A 206 0.80 -14.16 13.96
C PRO A 206 0.35 -15.23 14.96
N SER A 207 -0.90 -15.12 15.41
CA SER A 207 -1.48 -16.06 16.36
C SER A 207 -1.45 -17.48 15.79
N LYS A 208 -1.36 -18.50 16.67
CA LYS A 208 -1.39 -19.90 16.23
C LYS A 208 -2.65 -20.19 15.42
N ALA A 209 -3.82 -19.75 15.90
CA ALA A 209 -5.09 -19.94 15.22
C ALA A 209 -5.09 -19.33 13.80
N TYR A 210 -4.59 -18.10 13.65
CA TYR A 210 -4.45 -17.48 12.33
C TYR A 210 -3.50 -18.26 11.42
N ARG A 211 -2.33 -18.65 11.93
CA ARG A 211 -1.37 -19.45 11.16
C ARG A 211 -1.96 -20.80 10.72
N ASP A 212 -2.63 -21.50 11.62
CA ASP A 212 -3.23 -22.80 11.32
C ASP A 212 -4.31 -22.64 10.24
N GLN A 213 -5.18 -21.63 10.36
CA GLN A 213 -6.21 -21.32 9.36
C GLN A 213 -5.58 -20.95 8.02
N TRP A 214 -4.55 -20.11 8.01
CA TRP A 214 -3.84 -19.72 6.80
C TRP A 214 -3.23 -20.94 6.08
N VAL A 215 -2.51 -21.78 6.83
CA VAL A 215 -1.91 -23.01 6.29
C VAL A 215 -3.00 -23.93 5.74
N HIS A 216 -4.11 -24.11 6.47
CA HIS A 216 -5.24 -24.91 6.01
C HIS A 216 -5.82 -24.39 4.69
N THR A 217 -6.15 -23.09 4.61
CA THR A 217 -6.71 -22.47 3.41
C THR A 217 -5.75 -22.57 2.22
N MET A 218 -4.46 -22.26 2.42
CA MET A 218 -3.47 -22.35 1.34
C MET A 218 -3.32 -23.79 0.85
N MET A 219 -3.22 -24.76 1.76
CA MET A 219 -3.12 -26.16 1.38
C MET A 219 -4.36 -26.65 0.63
N SER A 220 -5.57 -26.24 1.04
CA SER A 220 -6.80 -26.63 0.35
C SER A 220 -6.88 -26.05 -1.07
N VAL A 221 -6.47 -24.79 -1.26
CA VAL A 221 -6.43 -24.17 -2.59
C VAL A 221 -5.41 -24.88 -3.47
N MET A 222 -4.23 -25.21 -2.93
CA MET A 222 -3.18 -25.87 -3.69
C MET A 222 -3.55 -27.30 -4.09
N GLU A 223 -4.31 -28.01 -3.26
CA GLU A 223 -4.88 -29.32 -3.60
C GLU A 223 -5.91 -29.21 -4.73
N GLN A 224 -6.82 -28.23 -4.64
CA GLN A 224 -7.83 -27.96 -5.68
C GLN A 224 -7.18 -27.59 -7.03
N GLU A 225 -6.11 -26.79 -7.00
CA GLU A 225 -5.38 -26.33 -8.20
C GLU A 225 -4.29 -27.32 -8.66
N SER A 226 -4.19 -28.51 -8.06
CA SER A 226 -3.16 -29.52 -8.37
C SER A 226 -1.71 -28.99 -8.33
N MET A 227 -1.45 -27.98 -7.50
CA MET A 227 -0.14 -27.36 -7.35
C MET A 227 0.73 -28.17 -6.38
N LYS A 228 1.85 -28.73 -6.84
CA LYS A 228 2.83 -29.39 -5.96
C LYS A 228 3.64 -28.34 -5.20
N CYS A 229 3.74 -28.44 -3.87
CA CYS A 229 4.68 -27.66 -3.09
C CYS A 229 5.79 -28.52 -2.48
N GLY A 230 6.97 -27.92 -2.34
CA GLY A 230 8.01 -28.41 -1.45
C GLY A 230 7.57 -28.27 0.02
N MET A 231 8.00 -29.23 0.84
CA MET A 231 7.65 -29.31 2.26
C MET A 231 7.98 -28.01 3.01
N PRO A 232 7.15 -27.59 3.99
CA PRO A 232 7.47 -26.47 4.88
C PRO A 232 8.80 -26.71 5.61
N ILE A 233 9.65 -25.69 5.71
CA ILE A 233 10.84 -25.75 6.56
C ILE A 233 10.38 -25.56 8.00
N GLU A 234 10.28 -26.64 8.76
CA GLU A 234 10.21 -26.58 10.21
C GLU A 234 11.53 -25.98 10.73
N LYS A 235 11.45 -24.87 11.46
CA LYS A 235 12.62 -24.41 12.24
C LYS A 235 12.81 -25.40 13.39
N GLU A 236 13.82 -26.25 13.29
CA GLU A 236 14.32 -27.01 14.44
C GLU A 236 14.65 -26.04 15.60
N PRO A 237 14.35 -26.40 16.86
CA PRO A 237 14.75 -25.61 18.00
C PRO A 237 16.28 -25.52 18.06
N ALA A 238 16.79 -24.31 18.32
CA ALA A 238 18.20 -23.96 18.24
C ALA A 238 19.11 -24.95 18.98
N ALA A 239 19.75 -25.84 18.23
CA ALA A 239 20.87 -26.64 18.70
C ALA A 239 22.13 -25.76 18.74
N GLN A 240 22.86 -25.84 19.86
CA GLN A 240 24.07 -25.06 20.14
C GLN A 240 25.14 -25.26 19.05
N SER A 241 25.67 -24.15 18.53
CA SER A 241 26.75 -24.13 17.54
C SER A 241 28.04 -24.75 18.07
N PRO A 242 28.72 -25.61 17.31
CA PRO A 242 30.16 -25.67 17.32
C PRO A 242 30.74 -24.72 16.26
N ALA A 243 31.70 -23.91 16.70
CA ALA A 243 32.49 -23.02 15.87
C ALA A 243 33.23 -23.80 14.77
N ASN A 244 32.95 -23.49 13.50
CA ASN A 244 33.87 -23.41 12.36
C ASN A 244 33.10 -23.56 11.05
N TYR A 245 32.94 -22.47 10.29
CA TYR A 245 32.64 -22.55 8.86
C TYR A 245 33.49 -21.56 8.06
N ALA A 246 34.23 -22.13 7.12
CA ALA A 246 34.89 -21.45 6.00
C ALA A 246 33.84 -20.76 5.10
N PRO A 247 34.21 -19.77 4.26
CA PRO A 247 33.23 -18.97 3.50
C PRO A 247 32.43 -19.86 2.53
N ALA A 248 31.10 -19.87 2.70
CA ALA A 248 30.20 -20.62 1.85
C ALA A 248 30.18 -20.04 0.42
N VAL A 249 30.44 -20.91 -0.54
CA VAL A 249 30.23 -20.69 -1.97
C VAL A 249 28.76 -20.36 -2.22
N ALA A 250 28.47 -19.35 -3.04
CA ALA A 250 27.11 -18.91 -3.36
C ALA A 250 26.26 -20.07 -3.91
N PRO A 251 25.02 -20.26 -3.44
CA PRO A 251 24.13 -21.26 -4.02
C PRO A 251 23.73 -20.87 -5.45
N PRO A 252 23.50 -21.84 -6.34
CA PRO A 252 23.08 -21.56 -7.71
C PRO A 252 21.71 -20.87 -7.71
N ALA A 253 21.49 -20.01 -8.70
CA ALA A 253 20.24 -19.27 -8.90
C ALA A 253 19.06 -20.25 -9.07
N GLY A 254 18.35 -20.51 -7.97
CA GLY A 254 17.06 -21.20 -8.00
C GLY A 254 16.00 -20.25 -8.54
N ASN A 255 15.23 -20.71 -9.53
CA ASN A 255 14.00 -20.07 -9.98
C ASN A 255 12.99 -20.03 -8.82
N HIS A 256 13.14 -19.08 -7.91
CA HIS A 256 12.09 -18.72 -6.97
C HIS A 256 11.09 -17.86 -7.73
N GLY A 257 9.98 -18.50 -8.12
CA GLY A 257 8.80 -17.81 -8.60
C GLY A 257 8.43 -16.72 -7.61
N ASN A 258 8.35 -15.49 -8.12
CA ASN A 258 7.92 -14.31 -7.40
C ASN A 258 6.45 -14.50 -6.95
N MET A 259 6.23 -15.09 -5.78
CA MET A 259 4.89 -15.26 -5.20
C MET A 259 4.26 -13.93 -4.74
N GLY A 260 4.99 -12.81 -4.79
CA GLY A 260 4.47 -11.49 -4.39
C GLY A 260 3.46 -10.86 -5.37
N ASN A 261 3.08 -11.56 -6.44
CA ASN A 261 2.24 -11.03 -7.51
C ASN A 261 1.11 -11.99 -7.97
N ILE A 262 0.85 -13.11 -7.27
CA ILE A 262 -0.18 -14.10 -7.69
C ILE A 262 -1.35 -14.20 -6.70
N LEU A 263 -1.43 -13.33 -5.70
CA LEU A 263 -2.57 -13.25 -4.80
C LEU A 263 -3.02 -11.78 -4.71
N HIS A 264 -3.53 -11.27 -5.82
CA HIS A 264 -4.67 -10.35 -5.75
C HIS A 264 -5.88 -11.24 -6.04
N SER A 265 -6.69 -11.49 -5.00
CA SER A 265 -7.91 -12.30 -5.01
C SER A 265 -9.09 -11.42 -4.67
#